data_AF-A0A8X6Y6J0-F1
#
_entry.id   AF-A0A8X6Y6J0-F1
#
_cell.length_a   1.000
_cell.length_b   1.000
_cell.length_c   1.000
_cell.angle_alpha   90.00
_cell.angle_beta   90.00
_cell.angle_gamma   90.00
#
_symmetry.space_group_name_H-M   'P 1'
#
loop_
_entity.id
_entity.type
_entity.pdbx_description
1 polymer ?
#
loop_
_entity_poly.entity_id
_entity_poly.type
_entity_poly.pdbx_seq_one_letter_code
_entity_poly.pdbx_strand_id
1 'polypeptide(L)'
;MNINFWPPLELMAYSRIAQRILYTFDLEILKRTFLLGGPLYTEYRELIEEKVSAIVLPPFKTTYSSEVKQLVLPTGIQKKLVGIVMALGFEVKTWFECHKLIVSDDYLNLRKQLHWFPFGIIDRHETARNFIQDVNFNIRERFHLACVYYFGDDVQMLWRNMSTDDRFFVMRQLPRSRCLELWLQTLQRNSSIDWEAISRNERRNFFRSNSLGIRRYFANLRGPEMRYQCINYNLEIGNVHHFDLYSCISLMNTNELNFMLRRLQTQEFCELFKSFLQWPFQIMFLGIVNDFQQHISEDIFHGLVTIILYDKLGMGWQDHLYVDLFKCFWNLLAATYAAYVRNDKDLYVLVEYVLESSEDFDMSEYLHLLNEYFSE
;
A
#
# COMPACT_ATOMS: atom_id res chain seq x y z
N MET A 1 21.29 -0.05 -10.19
CA MET A 1 20.05 0.43 -10.82
C MET A 1 19.74 1.79 -10.21
N ASN A 2 19.62 2.86 -11.00
CA ASN A 2 19.23 4.17 -10.47
C ASN A 2 17.73 4.33 -10.73
N ILE A 3 16.92 3.87 -9.78
CA ILE A 3 15.47 3.93 -9.92
C ILE A 3 15.05 5.36 -9.60
N ASN A 4 14.86 6.19 -10.63
CA ASN A 4 14.39 7.55 -10.44
C ASN A 4 12.86 7.57 -10.45
N PHE A 5 12.27 7.92 -9.30
CA PHE A 5 10.85 7.74 -9.02
C PHE A 5 10.00 8.98 -9.24
N TRP A 6 10.50 10.04 -9.86
CA TRP A 6 9.61 11.17 -10.14
C TRP A 6 8.63 10.77 -11.24
N PRO A 7 7.32 10.59 -10.94
CA PRO A 7 6.37 10.30 -12.00
C PRO A 7 6.29 11.47 -12.98
N PRO A 8 5.70 11.27 -14.16
CA PRO A 8 5.50 12.35 -15.12
C PRO A 8 4.79 13.54 -14.47
N LEU A 9 5.17 14.76 -14.87
CA LEU A 9 4.57 16.00 -14.37
C LEU A 9 3.04 16.00 -14.52
N GLU A 10 2.54 15.38 -15.60
CA GLU A 10 1.11 15.18 -15.83
C GLU A 10 0.44 14.43 -14.67
N LEU A 11 1.05 13.36 -14.17
CA LEU A 11 0.53 12.56 -13.06
C LEU A 11 0.47 13.37 -11.76
N MET A 12 1.51 14.16 -11.50
CA MET A 12 1.54 15.06 -10.34
C MET A 12 0.45 16.14 -10.44
N ALA A 13 0.20 16.67 -11.63
CA ALA A 13 -0.86 17.65 -11.86
C ALA A 13 -2.24 17.03 -11.58
N TYR A 14 -2.52 15.84 -12.11
CA TYR A 14 -3.78 15.14 -11.80
C TYR A 14 -3.90 14.84 -10.31
N SER A 15 -2.83 14.40 -9.66
CA SER A 15 -2.84 14.13 -8.22
C SER A 15 -3.21 15.39 -7.42
N ARG A 16 -2.67 16.55 -7.78
CA ARG A 16 -3.01 17.82 -7.12
C ARG A 16 -4.48 18.21 -7.30
N ILE A 17 -5.05 17.98 -8.48
CA ILE A 17 -6.47 18.22 -8.74
C ILE A 17 -7.31 17.23 -7.91
N ALA A 18 -6.97 15.95 -7.94
CA ALA A 18 -7.65 14.90 -7.21
C ALA A 18 -7.60 15.11 -5.69
N GLN A 19 -6.48 15.60 -5.13
CA GLN A 19 -6.39 16.00 -3.72
C GLN A 19 -7.40 17.09 -3.36
N ARG A 20 -7.59 18.09 -4.23
CA ARG A 20 -8.58 19.15 -4.00
C ARG A 20 -10.00 18.62 -4.01
N ILE A 21 -10.31 17.73 -4.96
CA ILE A 21 -11.60 17.04 -5.04
C ILE A 21 -11.81 16.18 -3.79
N LEU A 22 -10.81 15.42 -3.35
CA LEU A 22 -10.90 14.62 -2.14
C LEU A 22 -11.23 15.48 -0.90
N TYR A 23 -10.67 16.68 -0.81
CA TYR A 23 -10.96 17.61 0.29
C TYR A 23 -12.29 18.34 0.19
N THR A 24 -12.97 18.33 -0.96
CA THR A 24 -14.35 18.83 -1.05
C THR A 24 -15.36 17.80 -0.57
N PHE A 25 -15.01 16.52 -0.55
CA PHE A 25 -15.82 15.52 0.11
C PHE A 25 -15.76 15.69 1.62
N ASP A 26 -16.92 15.59 2.27
CA ASP A 26 -16.96 15.46 3.71
C ASP A 26 -16.22 14.16 4.08
N LEU A 27 -15.06 14.32 4.68
CA LEU A 27 -14.20 13.21 5.05
C LEU A 27 -14.85 12.33 6.12
N GLU A 28 -15.92 12.80 6.78
CA GLU A 28 -16.80 11.96 7.61
C GLU A 28 -17.58 10.93 6.77
N ILE A 29 -17.95 11.27 5.53
CA ILE A 29 -18.50 10.29 4.58
C ILE A 29 -17.42 9.27 4.27
N LEU A 30 -16.16 9.69 4.07
CA LEU A 30 -15.07 8.75 3.80
C LEU A 30 -14.78 7.86 5.01
N LYS A 31 -14.73 8.41 6.22
CA LYS A 31 -14.63 7.62 7.46
C LYS A 31 -15.78 6.62 7.57
N ARG A 32 -17.04 7.05 7.46
CA ARG A 32 -18.20 6.14 7.57
C ARG A 32 -18.18 5.06 6.51
N THR A 33 -17.88 5.43 5.26
CA THR A 33 -17.94 4.48 4.15
C THR A 33 -16.77 3.50 4.19
N PHE A 34 -15.58 3.93 4.64
CA PHE A 34 -14.39 3.07 4.73
C PHE A 34 -14.26 2.29 6.04
N LEU A 35 -14.72 2.81 7.18
CA LEU A 35 -14.62 2.16 8.50
C LEU A 35 -15.76 1.16 8.72
N LEU A 36 -16.94 1.36 8.10
CA LEU A 36 -18.06 0.40 8.19
C LEU A 36 -17.93 -0.77 7.22
N GLY A 37 -17.13 -0.62 6.16
CA GLY A 37 -16.71 -1.74 5.31
C GLY A 37 -15.43 -2.35 5.89
N GLY A 38 -15.57 -3.38 6.74
CA GLY A 38 -14.48 -4.14 7.36
C GLY A 38 -13.50 -4.78 6.36
N PRO A 39 -12.68 -5.78 6.76
CA PRO A 39 -11.67 -6.39 5.88
C PRO A 39 -12.33 -7.24 4.78
N LEU A 40 -12.99 -6.56 3.84
CA LEU A 40 -13.67 -7.09 2.67
C LEU A 40 -12.68 -7.76 1.72
N TYR A 41 -11.37 -7.62 1.92
CA TYR A 41 -10.36 -8.22 1.04
C TYR A 41 -10.30 -9.75 1.15
N THR A 42 -10.48 -10.31 2.34
CA THR A 42 -10.50 -11.77 2.56
C THR A 42 -11.85 -12.39 2.24
N GLU A 43 -12.95 -11.73 2.62
CA GLU A 43 -14.30 -12.21 2.28
C GLU A 43 -14.59 -12.11 0.78
N TYR A 44 -14.05 -11.14 0.04
CA TYR A 44 -14.24 -11.07 -1.42
C TYR A 44 -13.56 -12.23 -2.16
N ARG A 45 -12.46 -12.80 -1.65
CA ARG A 45 -11.83 -13.93 -2.32
C ARG A 45 -12.72 -15.17 -2.24
N GLU A 46 -13.30 -15.43 -1.07
CA GLU A 46 -14.27 -16.51 -0.86
C GLU A 46 -15.63 -16.21 -1.54
N LEU A 47 -16.07 -14.94 -1.61
CA LEU A 47 -17.29 -14.54 -2.31
C LEU A 47 -17.17 -14.52 -3.84
N ILE A 48 -15.99 -14.26 -4.40
CA ILE A 48 -15.74 -14.39 -5.85
C ILE A 48 -15.86 -15.88 -6.24
N GLU A 49 -15.45 -16.79 -5.37
CA GLU A 49 -15.63 -18.23 -5.54
C GLU A 49 -17.09 -18.68 -5.27
N GLU A 50 -17.85 -18.02 -4.39
CA GLU A 50 -19.20 -18.48 -4.00
C GLU A 50 -20.38 -17.74 -4.68
N LYS A 51 -20.30 -16.44 -5.02
CA LYS A 51 -21.40 -15.66 -5.67
C LYS A 51 -20.90 -14.46 -6.50
N VAL A 52 -20.69 -14.72 -7.79
CA VAL A 52 -20.28 -13.78 -8.85
C VAL A 52 -21.31 -12.66 -9.17
N SER A 53 -22.54 -12.72 -8.68
CA SER A 53 -23.61 -11.79 -9.08
C SER A 53 -23.71 -10.47 -8.28
N ALA A 54 -22.80 -10.21 -7.33
CA ALA A 54 -22.86 -9.02 -6.48
C ALA A 54 -21.52 -8.29 -6.33
N ILE A 55 -20.77 -8.10 -7.43
CA ILE A 55 -19.73 -7.05 -7.46
C ILE A 55 -20.44 -5.69 -7.43
N VAL A 56 -20.89 -5.29 -6.23
CA VAL A 56 -21.28 -3.92 -5.97
C VAL A 56 -19.99 -3.12 -6.10
N LEU A 57 -19.87 -2.39 -7.22
CA LEU A 57 -18.85 -1.35 -7.36
C LEU A 57 -18.81 -0.58 -6.05
N PRO A 58 -17.63 -0.41 -5.42
CA PRO A 58 -17.58 0.22 -4.11
C PRO A 58 -18.38 1.53 -4.18
N PRO A 59 -19.33 1.81 -3.26
CA PRO A 59 -20.26 2.95 -3.32
C PRO A 59 -19.57 4.33 -3.46
N PHE A 60 -18.25 4.35 -3.32
CA PHE A 60 -17.33 5.43 -3.59
C PHE A 60 -17.24 5.84 -5.07
N LYS A 61 -17.24 4.89 -6.02
CA LYS A 61 -17.02 5.20 -7.45
C LYS A 61 -18.13 6.11 -7.99
N THR A 62 -19.38 5.87 -7.60
CA THR A 62 -20.54 6.67 -8.02
C THR A 62 -20.48 8.09 -7.46
N THR A 63 -20.11 8.23 -6.19
CA THR A 63 -19.97 9.51 -5.48
C THR A 63 -18.85 10.38 -6.05
N TYR A 64 -17.68 9.80 -6.33
CA TYR A 64 -16.58 10.55 -6.97
C TYR A 64 -16.88 10.90 -8.41
N SER A 65 -17.54 10.00 -9.13
CA SER A 65 -17.93 10.23 -10.51
C SER A 65 -18.87 11.43 -10.66
N SER A 66 -19.80 11.67 -9.73
CA SER A 66 -20.71 12.82 -9.83
C SER A 66 -19.98 14.15 -9.67
N GLU A 67 -19.06 14.27 -8.70
CA GLU A 67 -18.29 15.51 -8.50
C GLU A 67 -17.30 15.77 -9.64
N VAL A 68 -16.59 14.74 -10.11
CA VAL A 68 -15.67 14.89 -11.23
C VAL A 68 -16.43 15.28 -12.52
N LYS A 69 -17.67 14.78 -12.71
CA LYS A 69 -18.52 15.17 -13.84
C LYS A 69 -18.99 16.62 -13.80
N GLN A 70 -19.03 17.26 -12.63
CA GLN A 70 -19.33 18.69 -12.51
C GLN A 70 -18.16 19.56 -12.99
N LEU A 71 -16.96 19.00 -13.09
CA LEU A 71 -15.81 19.70 -13.66
C LEU A 71 -15.97 19.76 -15.18
N VAL A 72 -15.85 20.96 -15.74
CA VAL A 72 -15.89 21.20 -17.19
C VAL A 72 -14.57 20.73 -17.82
N LEU A 73 -14.41 19.40 -17.92
CA LEU A 73 -13.23 18.71 -18.41
C LEU A 73 -13.62 17.67 -19.47
N PRO A 74 -12.73 17.36 -20.43
CA PRO A 74 -12.93 16.25 -21.37
C PRO A 74 -13.18 14.92 -20.65
N THR A 75 -14.05 14.07 -21.20
CA THR A 75 -14.44 12.78 -20.62
C THR A 75 -13.26 11.87 -20.26
N GLY A 76 -12.24 11.82 -21.13
CA GLY A 76 -11.03 11.03 -20.86
C GLY A 76 -10.26 11.52 -19.61
N ILE A 77 -10.23 12.83 -19.38
CA ILE A 77 -9.61 13.43 -18.19
C ILE A 77 -10.46 13.15 -16.96
N GLN A 78 -11.79 13.26 -17.08
CA GLN A 78 -12.71 12.92 -15.98
C GLN A 78 -12.53 11.46 -15.53
N LYS A 79 -12.46 10.51 -16.47
CA LYS A 79 -12.24 9.08 -16.16
C LYS A 79 -10.94 8.86 -15.38
N LYS A 80 -9.83 9.46 -15.84
CA LYS A 80 -8.54 9.43 -15.14
C LYS A 80 -8.63 10.03 -13.73
N LEU A 81 -9.26 11.20 -13.59
CA LEU A 81 -9.43 11.87 -12.30
C LEU A 81 -10.23 11.03 -11.31
N VAL A 82 -11.31 10.37 -11.73
CA VAL A 82 -12.08 9.46 -10.86
C VAL A 82 -11.18 8.35 -10.32
N GLY A 83 -10.41 7.69 -11.19
CA GLY A 83 -9.47 6.65 -10.78
C GLY A 83 -8.44 7.15 -9.76
N ILE A 84 -7.85 8.32 -10.00
CA ILE A 84 -6.87 8.91 -9.07
C ILE A 84 -7.53 9.30 -7.75
N VAL A 85 -8.71 9.92 -7.76
CA VAL A 85 -9.43 10.24 -6.51
C VAL A 85 -9.72 8.96 -5.71
N MET A 86 -10.09 7.86 -6.37
CA MET A 86 -10.25 6.56 -5.71
C MET A 86 -8.96 6.06 -5.07
N ALA A 87 -7.82 6.13 -5.79
CA ALA A 87 -6.52 5.74 -5.26
C ALA A 87 -6.10 6.58 -4.05
N LEU A 88 -6.30 7.89 -4.11
CA LEU A 88 -6.02 8.79 -2.98
C LEU A 88 -6.95 8.50 -1.79
N GLY A 89 -8.23 8.24 -2.04
CA GLY A 89 -9.17 7.83 -0.99
C GLY A 89 -8.75 6.53 -0.31
N PHE A 90 -8.26 5.56 -1.10
CA PHE A 90 -7.71 4.31 -0.57
C PHE A 90 -6.44 4.55 0.25
N GLU A 91 -5.53 5.42 -0.19
CA GLU A 91 -4.34 5.79 0.58
C GLU A 91 -4.70 6.41 1.94
N VAL A 92 -5.72 7.28 1.98
CA VAL A 92 -6.27 7.81 3.24
C VAL A 92 -6.80 6.68 4.12
N LYS A 93 -7.62 5.78 3.56
CA LYS A 93 -8.15 4.60 4.29
C LYS A 93 -7.01 3.78 4.89
N THR A 94 -6.03 3.39 4.07
CA THR A 94 -4.91 2.56 4.50
C THR A 94 -4.12 3.25 5.60
N TRP A 95 -3.91 4.56 5.50
CA TRP A 95 -3.28 5.32 6.58
C TRP A 95 -4.10 5.21 7.87
N PHE A 96 -5.42 5.36 7.84
CA PHE A 96 -6.28 5.20 9.02
C PHE A 96 -6.22 3.81 9.62
N GLU A 97 -6.35 2.78 8.80
CA GLU A 97 -6.34 1.40 9.28
C GLU A 97 -5.02 1.04 9.99
N CYS A 98 -3.90 1.55 9.49
CA CYS A 98 -2.60 1.40 10.14
C CYS A 98 -2.52 2.12 11.50
N HIS A 99 -3.31 3.16 11.74
CA HIS A 99 -3.22 4.02 12.92
C HIS A 99 -4.46 3.97 13.83
N LYS A 100 -5.45 3.12 13.53
CA LYS A 100 -6.72 3.03 14.27
C LYS A 100 -6.56 2.68 15.76
N LEU A 101 -5.45 2.05 16.14
CA LEU A 101 -5.13 1.73 17.53
C LEU A 101 -4.40 2.86 18.27
N ILE A 102 -4.04 3.92 17.55
CA ILE A 102 -3.18 5.01 18.01
C ILE A 102 -3.93 6.34 18.02
N VAL A 103 -4.72 6.63 16.99
CA VAL A 103 -5.40 7.92 16.81
C VAL A 103 -6.91 7.71 16.87
N SER A 104 -7.57 8.37 17.83
CA SER A 104 -9.03 8.38 17.93
C SER A 104 -9.70 9.12 16.76
N ASP A 105 -10.89 8.64 16.37
CA ASP A 105 -11.63 9.15 15.21
C ASP A 105 -12.17 10.58 15.40
N ASP A 106 -12.33 11.00 16.66
CA ASP A 106 -13.11 12.18 17.08
C ASP A 106 -12.44 13.53 16.76
N TYR A 107 -11.13 13.56 16.46
CA TYR A 107 -10.34 14.81 16.36
C TYR A 107 -9.67 15.07 15.01
N LEU A 108 -10.05 14.30 13.99
CA LEU A 108 -9.35 14.30 12.71
C LEU A 108 -9.80 15.42 11.78
N ASN A 109 -9.00 16.48 11.67
CA ASN A 109 -9.09 17.44 10.57
C ASN A 109 -8.08 17.05 9.49
N LEU A 110 -8.46 16.09 8.64
CA LEU A 110 -7.58 15.49 7.64
C LEU A 110 -6.95 16.52 6.71
N ARG A 111 -7.70 17.57 6.34
CA ARG A 111 -7.21 18.63 5.45
C ARG A 111 -6.02 19.40 6.05
N LYS A 112 -5.98 19.54 7.37
CA LYS A 112 -4.87 20.22 8.07
C LYS A 112 -3.71 19.28 8.39
N GLN A 113 -4.00 18.00 8.60
CA GLN A 113 -3.04 17.06 9.18
C GLN A 113 -2.31 16.21 8.13
N LEU A 114 -2.98 15.84 7.04
CA LEU A 114 -2.38 15.03 5.98
C LEU A 114 -1.38 15.83 5.15
N HIS A 115 -0.13 15.35 5.11
CA HIS A 115 0.88 15.83 4.19
C HIS A 115 0.95 14.91 2.97
N TRP A 116 0.97 15.47 1.77
CA TRP A 116 1.00 14.71 0.52
C TRP A 116 2.28 14.97 -0.26
N PHE A 117 2.87 13.90 -0.79
CA PHE A 117 3.81 14.04 -1.88
C PHE A 117 3.11 14.61 -3.13
N PRO A 118 3.84 15.29 -4.03
CA PRO A 118 3.27 15.83 -5.27
C PRO A 118 2.56 14.80 -6.17
N PHE A 119 2.90 13.52 -6.01
CA PHE A 119 2.34 12.41 -6.77
C PHE A 119 1.19 11.65 -6.07
N GLY A 120 0.71 12.15 -4.93
CA GLY A 120 -0.55 11.65 -4.35
C GLY A 120 -0.43 10.44 -3.46
N ILE A 121 0.70 10.31 -2.78
CA ILE A 121 0.84 9.42 -1.62
C ILE A 121 0.95 10.32 -0.38
N ILE A 122 0.40 9.85 0.73
CA ILE A 122 0.58 10.52 2.01
C ILE A 122 2.05 10.42 2.42
N ASP A 123 2.70 11.56 2.65
CA ASP A 123 3.97 11.55 3.37
C ASP A 123 3.67 11.17 4.82
N ARG A 124 3.78 9.88 5.10
CA ARG A 124 3.44 9.29 6.38
C ARG A 124 4.25 9.90 7.53
N HIS A 125 5.51 10.25 7.26
CA HIS A 125 6.42 10.82 8.26
C HIS A 125 6.03 12.27 8.58
N GLU A 126 5.87 13.11 7.57
CA GLU A 126 5.45 14.51 7.80
C GLU A 126 4.02 14.60 8.31
N THR A 127 3.13 13.70 7.88
CA THR A 127 1.78 13.56 8.45
C THR A 127 1.88 13.22 9.93
N ALA A 128 2.60 12.16 10.32
CA ALA A 128 2.76 11.80 11.73
C ALA A 128 3.36 12.94 12.55
N ARG A 129 4.32 13.70 12.00
CA ARG A 129 4.86 14.90 12.64
C ARG A 129 3.80 15.97 12.88
N ASN A 130 2.94 16.25 11.91
CA ASN A 130 1.83 17.20 12.07
C ASN A 130 0.90 16.77 13.22
N PHE A 131 0.56 15.48 13.28
CA PHE A 131 -0.25 14.91 14.37
C PHE A 131 0.43 15.06 15.73
N ILE A 132 1.73 14.79 15.80
CA ILE A 132 2.52 14.90 17.03
C ILE A 132 2.63 16.35 17.52
N GLN A 133 2.64 17.33 16.62
CA GLN A 133 2.74 18.75 16.96
C GLN A 133 1.39 19.39 17.32
N ASP A 134 0.28 18.82 16.86
CA ASP A 134 -1.05 19.31 17.14
C ASP A 134 -1.47 19.01 18.59
N VAL A 135 -1.53 20.08 19.40
CA VAL A 135 -1.84 20.02 20.83
C VAL A 135 -3.28 19.61 21.14
N ASN A 136 -4.16 19.58 20.12
CA ASN A 136 -5.53 19.11 20.30
C ASN A 136 -5.60 17.58 20.46
N PHE A 137 -4.58 16.84 20.01
CA PHE A 137 -4.51 15.40 20.25
C PHE A 137 -4.06 15.07 21.66
N ASN A 138 -4.55 13.94 22.16
CA ASN A 138 -4.15 13.44 23.46
C ASN A 138 -2.63 13.18 23.50
N ILE A 139 -1.97 13.63 24.56
CA ILE A 139 -0.52 13.47 24.72
C ILE A 139 -0.05 12.00 24.60
N ARG A 140 -0.92 11.04 24.97
CA ARG A 140 -0.68 9.59 24.86
C ARG A 140 -0.63 9.13 23.40
N GLU A 141 -1.58 9.58 22.59
CA GLU A 141 -1.65 9.25 21.15
C GLU A 141 -0.45 9.85 20.42
N ARG A 142 -0.14 11.13 20.71
CA ARG A 142 1.04 11.83 20.18
C ARG A 142 2.33 11.10 20.54
N PHE A 143 2.46 10.63 21.78
CA PHE A 143 3.64 9.87 22.21
C PHE A 143 3.73 8.51 21.51
N HIS A 144 2.61 7.82 21.33
CA HIS A 144 2.60 6.53 20.64
C HIS A 144 2.96 6.70 19.16
N LEU A 145 2.42 7.71 18.47
CA LEU A 145 2.86 8.07 17.12
C LEU A 145 4.36 8.39 17.07
N ALA A 146 4.85 9.20 18.02
CA ALA A 146 6.28 9.54 18.11
C ALA A 146 7.15 8.27 18.26
N CYS A 147 6.68 7.29 19.03
CA CYS A 147 7.35 6.01 19.20
C CYS A 147 7.36 5.18 17.89
N VAL A 148 6.22 5.08 17.20
CA VAL A 148 6.06 4.30 15.97
C VAL A 148 6.90 4.86 14.82
N TYR A 149 6.95 6.18 14.68
CA TYR A 149 7.73 6.86 13.64
C TYR A 149 9.17 7.21 14.06
N TYR A 150 9.59 6.83 15.27
CA TYR A 150 10.94 7.05 15.79
C TYR A 150 11.38 8.52 15.88
N PHE A 151 10.46 9.40 16.28
CA PHE A 151 10.74 10.80 16.57
C PHE A 151 11.35 10.96 17.96
N GLY A 152 12.63 10.60 18.11
CA GLY A 152 13.28 10.48 19.42
C GLY A 152 13.20 11.72 20.32
N ASP A 153 13.38 12.91 19.75
CA ASP A 153 13.27 14.17 20.51
C ASP A 153 11.84 14.40 21.00
N ASP A 154 10.85 14.17 20.13
CA ASP A 154 9.43 14.27 20.47
C ASP A 154 9.03 13.21 21.52
N VAL A 155 9.55 11.98 21.42
CA VAL A 155 9.35 10.91 22.41
C VAL A 155 9.81 11.35 23.80
N GLN A 156 11.02 11.91 23.90
CA GLN A 156 11.56 12.40 25.19
C GLN A 156 10.76 13.57 25.73
N MET A 157 10.45 14.56 24.88
CA MET A 157 9.68 15.75 25.24
C MET A 157 8.29 15.38 25.75
N LEU A 158 7.54 14.58 24.98
CA LEU A 158 6.18 14.16 25.33
C LEU A 158 6.19 13.33 26.62
N TRP A 159 7.14 12.40 26.78
CA TRP A 159 7.27 11.61 28.01
C TRP A 159 7.47 12.49 29.24
N ARG A 160 8.35 13.51 29.17
CA ARG A 160 8.61 14.44 30.28
C ARG A 160 7.37 15.26 30.63
N ASN A 161 6.57 15.64 29.63
CA ASN A 161 5.38 16.46 29.80
C ASN A 161 4.13 15.67 30.23
N MET A 162 4.15 14.33 30.16
CA MET A 162 3.06 13.49 30.64
C MET A 162 2.91 13.52 32.15
N SER A 163 1.66 13.48 32.62
CA SER A 163 1.34 13.23 34.02
C SER A 163 1.71 11.79 34.43
N THR A 164 1.75 11.53 35.73
CA THR A 164 1.96 10.17 36.27
C THR A 164 0.88 9.21 35.77
N ASP A 165 -0.37 9.66 35.71
CA ASP A 165 -1.51 8.85 35.26
C ASP A 165 -1.40 8.52 33.77
N ASP A 166 -0.99 9.49 32.94
CA ASP A 166 -0.74 9.25 31.51
C ASP A 166 0.36 8.22 31.30
N ARG A 167 1.50 8.35 32.01
CA ARG A 167 2.59 7.38 31.93
C ARG A 167 2.12 5.99 32.39
N PHE A 168 1.36 5.93 33.49
CA PHE A 168 0.80 4.66 33.98
C PHE A 168 -0.11 4.01 32.93
N PHE A 169 -0.99 4.80 32.32
CA PHE A 169 -1.86 4.33 31.25
C PHE A 169 -1.05 3.82 30.05
N VAL A 170 -0.07 4.58 29.57
CA VAL A 170 0.81 4.17 28.47
C VAL A 170 1.53 2.84 28.77
N MET A 171 2.02 2.66 30.00
CA MET A 171 2.74 1.45 30.39
C MET A 171 1.85 0.20 30.55
N ARG A 172 0.57 0.39 30.87
CA ARG A 172 -0.35 -0.69 31.29
C ARG A 172 -1.49 -0.98 30.33
N GLN A 173 -2.00 0.03 29.63
CA GLN A 173 -3.28 -0.02 28.92
C GLN A 173 -3.18 0.23 27.42
N LEU A 174 -2.13 0.91 26.93
CA LEU A 174 -1.97 1.07 25.48
C LEU A 174 -1.60 -0.27 24.81
N PRO A 175 -2.12 -0.53 23.60
CA PRO A 175 -1.67 -1.66 22.79
C PRO A 175 -0.15 -1.62 22.65
N ARG A 176 0.51 -2.68 23.10
CA ARG A 176 1.97 -2.76 23.07
C ARG A 176 2.44 -3.06 21.66
N SER A 177 2.68 -2.01 20.87
CA SER A 177 3.55 -2.16 19.71
C SER A 177 4.98 -2.38 20.20
N ARG A 178 5.78 -3.17 19.47
CA ARG A 178 7.17 -3.42 19.85
C ARG A 178 7.99 -2.12 19.87
N CYS A 179 7.64 -1.16 19.03
CA CYS A 179 8.23 0.19 19.05
C CYS A 179 8.03 0.88 20.39
N LEU A 180 6.80 0.85 20.90
CA LEU A 180 6.46 1.45 22.19
C LEU A 180 7.24 0.77 23.32
N GLU A 181 7.30 -0.57 23.32
CA GLU A 181 8.05 -1.31 24.35
C GLU A 181 9.55 -0.97 24.35
N LEU A 182 10.14 -0.83 23.16
CA LEU A 182 11.54 -0.45 23.03
C LEU A 182 11.78 0.97 23.56
N TRP A 183 10.95 1.93 23.19
CA TRP A 183 11.06 3.30 23.70
C TRP A 183 10.87 3.36 25.22
N LEU A 184 9.93 2.60 25.77
CA LEU A 184 9.73 2.54 27.22
C LEU A 184 10.96 1.97 27.95
N GLN A 185 11.59 0.91 27.41
CA GLN A 185 12.84 0.38 27.97
C GLN A 185 13.98 1.40 27.89
N THR A 186 14.11 2.11 26.76
CA THR A 186 15.11 3.15 26.54
C THR A 186 14.93 4.32 27.50
N LEU A 187 13.70 4.79 27.69
CA LEU A 187 13.36 5.88 28.62
C LEU A 187 13.60 5.49 30.08
N GLN A 188 13.32 4.24 30.46
CA GLN A 188 13.59 3.73 31.81
C GLN A 188 15.09 3.62 32.11
N ARG A 189 15.90 3.28 31.10
CA ARG A 189 17.36 3.11 31.22
C ARG A 189 18.16 4.40 31.01
N ASN A 190 17.52 5.48 30.56
CA ASN A 190 18.21 6.69 30.08
C ASN A 190 19.30 6.38 29.05
N SER A 191 19.04 5.42 28.14
CA SER A 191 20.01 4.99 27.12
C SER A 191 19.59 5.46 25.72
N SER A 192 20.42 5.21 24.71
CA SER A 192 20.00 5.24 23.30
C SER A 192 19.39 3.90 22.88
N ILE A 193 18.66 3.89 21.76
CA ILE A 193 18.21 2.65 21.13
C ILE A 193 19.42 1.92 20.53
N ASP A 194 19.65 0.68 20.96
CA ASP A 194 20.63 -0.21 20.34
C ASP A 194 19.96 -1.02 19.22
N TRP A 195 20.04 -0.47 18.00
CA TRP A 195 19.49 -1.11 16.80
C TRP A 195 20.13 -2.47 16.51
N GLU A 196 21.41 -2.66 16.84
CA GLU A 196 22.10 -3.92 16.62
C GLU A 196 21.61 -5.00 17.60
N ALA A 197 21.35 -4.64 18.86
CA ALA A 197 20.75 -5.58 19.83
C ALA A 197 19.32 -5.98 19.46
N ILE A 198 18.48 -5.02 19.03
CA ILE A 198 17.11 -5.29 18.56
C ILE A 198 17.15 -6.25 17.36
N SER A 199 18.04 -5.96 16.40
CA SER A 199 18.24 -6.80 15.24
C SER A 199 18.87 -8.15 15.57
N ARG A 200 19.38 -8.43 16.78
CA ARG A 200 19.97 -9.73 17.11
C ARG A 200 18.98 -10.63 17.83
N ASN A 201 18.22 -10.08 18.77
CA ASN A 201 17.45 -10.87 19.71
C ASN A 201 15.99 -11.08 19.30
N GLU A 202 15.42 -10.22 18.44
CA GLU A 202 13.97 -10.19 18.22
C GLU A 202 13.56 -9.97 16.76
N ARG A 203 14.43 -10.34 15.82
CA ARG A 203 14.32 -10.02 14.38
C ARG A 203 12.91 -10.17 13.81
N ARG A 204 12.36 -11.38 13.91
CA ARG A 204 11.07 -11.70 13.31
C ARG A 204 9.96 -10.85 13.91
N ASN A 205 9.81 -10.84 15.24
CA ASN A 205 8.70 -10.14 15.89
C ASN A 205 8.83 -8.61 15.77
N PHE A 206 10.05 -8.08 15.81
CA PHE A 206 10.30 -6.65 15.68
C PHE A 206 9.92 -6.11 14.30
N PHE A 207 10.42 -6.72 13.23
CA PHE A 207 10.11 -6.26 11.87
C PHE A 207 8.63 -6.42 11.55
N ARG A 208 8.03 -7.52 12.00
CA ARG A 208 6.62 -7.82 11.78
C ARG A 208 5.65 -6.83 12.42
N SER A 209 5.97 -6.33 13.61
CA SER A 209 5.09 -5.46 14.39
C SER A 209 5.29 -3.97 14.09
N ASN A 210 6.17 -3.64 13.13
CA ASN A 210 6.63 -2.28 12.90
C ASN A 210 6.85 -1.98 11.41
N SER A 211 5.83 -2.25 10.60
CA SER A 211 5.90 -1.92 9.16
C SER A 211 5.94 -0.41 8.93
N LEU A 212 5.32 0.39 9.81
CA LEU A 212 5.27 1.86 9.70
C LEU A 212 6.63 2.54 9.87
N GLY A 213 7.53 1.96 10.65
CA GLY A 213 8.87 2.47 10.87
C GLY A 213 9.93 1.94 9.90
N ILE A 214 9.56 1.09 8.94
CA ILE A 214 10.53 0.28 8.14
C ILE A 214 11.61 1.14 7.51
N ARG A 215 11.23 2.23 6.82
CA ARG A 215 12.18 3.13 6.17
C ARG A 215 13.24 3.66 7.13
N ARG A 216 12.87 3.99 8.37
CA ARG A 216 13.77 4.60 9.35
C ARG A 216 14.79 3.61 9.88
N TYR A 217 14.36 2.41 10.30
CA TYR A 217 15.32 1.45 10.81
C TYR A 217 16.09 0.76 9.68
N PHE A 218 15.50 0.54 8.50
CA PHE A 218 16.18 -0.03 7.34
C PHE A 218 17.44 0.76 6.96
N ALA A 219 17.38 2.09 6.99
CA ALA A 219 18.54 2.96 6.75
C ALA A 219 19.68 2.75 7.77
N ASN A 220 19.36 2.26 8.97
CA ASN A 220 20.32 1.96 10.03
C ASN A 220 20.80 0.50 10.03
N LEU A 221 20.18 -0.40 9.24
CA LEU A 221 20.58 -1.80 9.15
C LEU A 221 21.89 -1.95 8.36
N ARG A 222 22.83 -2.69 8.95
CA ARG A 222 24.14 -3.00 8.37
C ARG A 222 24.15 -4.38 7.72
N GLY A 223 24.56 -4.41 6.45
CA GLY A 223 24.79 -5.62 5.69
C GLY A 223 23.55 -6.20 4.98
N PRO A 224 23.76 -6.99 3.92
CA PRO A 224 22.70 -7.52 3.05
C PRO A 224 21.74 -8.44 3.80
N GLU A 225 22.22 -9.26 4.73
CA GLU A 225 21.40 -10.25 5.44
C GLU A 225 20.32 -9.58 6.30
N MET A 226 20.67 -8.53 7.04
CA MET A 226 19.71 -7.83 7.91
C MET A 226 18.66 -7.08 7.09
N ARG A 227 19.09 -6.44 6.00
CA ARG A 227 18.20 -5.74 5.06
C ARG A 227 17.25 -6.71 4.37
N TYR A 228 17.75 -7.86 3.93
CA TYR A 228 16.93 -8.95 3.39
C TYR A 228 15.88 -9.41 4.40
N GLN A 229 16.29 -9.75 5.63
CA GLN A 229 15.36 -10.22 6.67
C GLN A 229 14.27 -9.18 6.95
N CYS A 230 14.65 -7.91 7.07
CA CYS A 230 13.71 -6.81 7.24
C CYS A 230 12.65 -6.77 6.13
N ILE A 231 13.06 -6.81 4.85
CA ILE A 231 12.12 -6.82 3.73
C ILE A 231 11.27 -8.09 3.72
N ASN A 232 11.91 -9.27 3.84
CA ASN A 232 11.23 -10.56 3.76
C ASN A 232 10.11 -10.68 4.79
N TYR A 233 10.36 -10.31 6.05
CA TYR A 233 9.32 -10.40 7.09
C TYR A 233 8.17 -9.41 6.87
N ASN A 234 8.44 -8.27 6.23
CA ASN A 234 7.43 -7.28 5.90
C ASN A 234 6.58 -7.72 4.69
N LEU A 235 7.20 -8.38 3.71
CA LEU A 235 6.53 -9.01 2.57
C LEU A 235 5.68 -10.20 3.01
N GLU A 236 6.19 -11.07 3.90
CA GLU A 236 5.47 -12.24 4.42
C GLU A 236 4.12 -11.87 5.09
N ILE A 237 4.02 -10.68 5.67
CA ILE A 237 2.75 -10.20 6.27
C ILE A 237 1.83 -9.53 5.24
N GLY A 238 2.38 -8.95 4.17
CA GLY A 238 1.63 -8.13 3.23
C GLY A 238 1.19 -6.76 3.79
N ASN A 239 1.70 -6.34 4.95
CA ASN A 239 1.32 -5.07 5.61
C ASN A 239 2.36 -3.95 5.45
N VAL A 240 3.30 -4.10 4.53
CA VAL A 240 4.29 -3.06 4.25
C VAL A 240 3.69 -2.02 3.33
N HIS A 241 3.81 -0.76 3.73
CA HIS A 241 3.43 0.31 2.84
C HIS A 241 4.37 0.34 1.64
N HIS A 242 3.77 0.32 0.46
CA HIS A 242 4.46 0.18 -0.82
C HIS A 242 5.52 1.27 -1.09
N PHE A 243 5.28 2.54 -0.71
CA PHE A 243 6.31 3.59 -0.77
C PHE A 243 7.48 3.37 0.19
N ASP A 244 7.23 2.80 1.37
CA ASP A 244 8.30 2.53 2.34
C ASP A 244 9.14 1.33 1.87
N LEU A 245 8.50 0.29 1.32
CA LEU A 245 9.20 -0.82 0.66
C LEU A 245 10.08 -0.33 -0.49
N TYR A 246 9.52 0.49 -1.38
CA TYR A 246 10.26 1.12 -2.46
C TYR A 246 11.46 1.92 -1.94
N SER A 247 11.24 2.77 -0.93
CA SER A 247 12.31 3.56 -0.31
C SER A 247 13.43 2.67 0.21
N CYS A 248 13.10 1.53 0.83
CA CYS A 248 14.09 0.56 1.30
C CYS A 248 14.87 -0.08 0.14
N ILE A 249 14.19 -0.49 -0.94
CA ILE A 249 14.84 -1.06 -2.13
C ILE A 249 15.77 -0.04 -2.80
N SER A 250 15.38 1.23 -2.86
CA SER A 250 16.19 2.30 -3.45
C SER A 250 17.50 2.56 -2.68
N LEU A 251 17.56 2.17 -1.40
CA LEU A 251 18.76 2.25 -0.56
C LEU A 251 19.68 1.03 -0.70
N MET A 252 19.24 -0.01 -1.41
CA MET A 252 20.05 -1.19 -1.70
C MET A 252 20.94 -0.95 -2.92
N ASN A 253 22.20 -1.39 -2.83
CA ASN A 253 23.03 -1.50 -4.03
C ASN A 253 22.65 -2.75 -4.86
N THR A 254 23.15 -2.83 -6.10
CA THR A 254 22.85 -3.95 -7.01
C THR A 254 23.16 -5.33 -6.41
N ASN A 255 24.23 -5.46 -5.61
CA ASN A 255 24.60 -6.74 -4.98
C ASN A 255 23.63 -7.12 -3.87
N GLU A 256 23.22 -6.17 -3.03
CA GLU A 256 22.23 -6.39 -1.96
C GLU A 256 20.86 -6.76 -2.55
N LEU A 257 20.44 -6.07 -3.60
CA LEU A 257 19.19 -6.34 -4.31
C LEU A 257 19.19 -7.73 -4.93
N ASN A 258 20.24 -8.09 -5.67
CA ASN A 258 20.40 -9.45 -6.23
C ASN A 258 20.46 -10.52 -5.14
N PHE A 259 21.11 -10.22 -4.01
CA PHE A 259 21.16 -11.12 -2.86
C PHE A 259 19.76 -11.38 -2.29
N MET A 260 18.95 -10.33 -2.13
CA MET A 260 17.57 -10.43 -1.66
C MET A 260 16.72 -11.24 -2.64
N LEU A 261 16.72 -10.90 -3.93
CA LEU A 261 15.86 -11.50 -4.94
C LEU A 261 16.08 -13.02 -5.08
N ARG A 262 17.32 -13.49 -4.95
CA ARG A 262 17.65 -14.92 -4.98
C ARG A 262 17.11 -15.72 -3.79
N ARG A 263 16.64 -15.05 -2.74
CA ARG A 263 16.19 -15.68 -1.49
C ARG A 263 14.70 -15.51 -1.23
N LEU A 264 14.04 -14.57 -1.90
CA LEU A 264 12.58 -14.43 -1.83
C LEU A 264 11.93 -15.70 -2.38
N GLN A 265 10.88 -16.17 -1.71
CA GLN A 265 10.05 -17.24 -2.24
C GLN A 265 8.97 -16.65 -3.14
N THR A 266 8.21 -17.52 -3.81
CA THR A 266 7.14 -17.13 -4.75
C THR A 266 6.20 -16.09 -4.13
N GLN A 267 5.75 -16.30 -2.89
CA GLN A 267 4.79 -15.42 -2.24
C GLN A 267 5.36 -14.03 -1.99
N GLU A 268 6.56 -13.91 -1.40
CA GLU A 268 7.17 -12.60 -1.14
C GLU A 268 7.52 -11.88 -2.44
N PHE A 269 7.88 -12.63 -3.49
CA PHE A 269 8.12 -12.07 -4.81
C PHE A 269 6.82 -11.49 -5.41
N CYS A 270 5.70 -12.20 -5.31
CA CYS A 270 4.39 -11.68 -5.72
C CYS A 270 4.01 -10.42 -4.93
N GLU A 271 4.20 -10.41 -3.61
CA GLU A 271 3.92 -9.22 -2.77
C GLU A 271 4.83 -8.02 -3.12
N LEU A 272 6.10 -8.29 -3.43
CA LEU A 272 7.03 -7.26 -3.91
C LEU A 272 6.51 -6.61 -5.20
N PHE A 273 6.13 -7.41 -6.18
CA PHE A 273 5.62 -6.91 -7.47
C PHE A 273 4.24 -6.26 -7.35
N LYS A 274 3.37 -6.80 -6.48
CA LYS A 274 2.08 -6.21 -6.13
C LYS A 274 2.24 -4.79 -5.61
N SER A 275 3.31 -4.49 -4.87
CA SER A 275 3.60 -3.13 -4.41
C SER A 275 3.85 -2.14 -5.56
N PHE A 276 4.43 -2.60 -6.68
CA PHE A 276 4.63 -1.79 -7.89
C PHE A 276 3.37 -1.67 -8.74
N LEU A 277 2.32 -2.44 -8.48
CA LEU A 277 1.00 -2.28 -9.10
C LEU A 277 0.11 -1.28 -8.35
N GLN A 278 0.58 -0.69 -7.25
CA GLN A 278 -0.15 0.32 -6.48
C GLN A 278 0.15 1.73 -6.96
N TRP A 279 -0.81 2.65 -6.79
CA TRP A 279 -0.64 4.05 -7.13
C TRP A 279 0.54 4.68 -6.39
N PRO A 280 1.42 5.47 -7.05
CA PRO A 280 1.55 5.75 -8.48
C PRO A 280 2.66 4.92 -9.14
N PHE A 281 3.07 3.80 -8.54
CA PHE A 281 4.25 3.03 -8.95
C PHE A 281 4.02 2.15 -10.18
N GLN A 282 2.78 2.05 -10.68
CA GLN A 282 2.43 1.23 -11.85
C GLN A 282 3.28 1.58 -13.06
N ILE A 283 3.66 2.85 -13.21
CA ILE A 283 4.52 3.33 -14.29
C ILE A 283 5.90 2.64 -14.32
N MET A 284 6.34 2.07 -13.19
CA MET A 284 7.62 1.38 -13.07
C MET A 284 7.50 -0.13 -13.20
N PHE A 285 6.29 -0.68 -13.08
CA PHE A 285 6.06 -2.11 -12.98
C PHE A 285 6.76 -2.88 -14.10
N LEU A 286 6.57 -2.47 -15.36
CA LEU A 286 7.18 -3.14 -16.52
C LEU A 286 8.70 -3.05 -16.54
N GLY A 287 9.27 -1.92 -16.11
CA GLY A 287 10.72 -1.77 -15.97
C GLY A 287 11.29 -2.74 -14.93
N ILE A 288 10.62 -2.82 -13.78
CA ILE A 288 10.99 -3.73 -12.69
C ILE A 288 10.83 -5.21 -13.12
N VAL A 289 9.77 -5.55 -13.85
CA VAL A 289 9.59 -6.90 -14.42
C VAL A 289 10.73 -7.24 -15.38
N ASN A 290 11.05 -6.34 -16.30
CA ASN A 290 12.14 -6.54 -17.26
C ASN A 290 13.49 -6.75 -16.57
N ASP A 291 13.77 -5.96 -15.53
CA ASP A 291 15.03 -6.04 -14.80
C ASP A 291 15.16 -7.32 -13.97
N PHE A 292 14.03 -7.92 -13.56
CA PHE A 292 14.00 -9.13 -12.73
C PHE A 292 13.45 -10.37 -13.44
N GLN A 293 13.28 -10.33 -14.76
CA GLN A 293 12.68 -11.42 -15.54
C GLN A 293 13.35 -12.78 -15.31
N GLN A 294 14.67 -12.81 -15.13
CA GLN A 294 15.44 -14.03 -14.86
C GLN A 294 15.11 -14.71 -13.52
N HIS A 295 14.41 -14.00 -12.63
CA HIS A 295 13.98 -14.49 -11.31
C HIS A 295 12.49 -14.85 -11.28
N ILE A 296 11.75 -14.63 -12.37
CA ILE A 296 10.34 -14.96 -12.47
C ILE A 296 10.22 -16.45 -12.81
N SER A 297 9.64 -17.24 -11.91
CA SER A 297 9.22 -18.62 -12.18
C SER A 297 7.82 -18.65 -12.80
N GLU A 298 7.40 -19.83 -13.25
CA GLU A 298 6.03 -20.08 -13.73
C GLU A 298 4.97 -19.69 -12.68
N ASP A 299 5.18 -20.10 -11.41
CA ASP A 299 4.27 -19.76 -10.31
C ASP A 299 4.22 -18.26 -10.03
N ILE A 300 5.37 -17.56 -10.10
CA ILE A 300 5.41 -16.10 -9.95
C ILE A 300 4.66 -15.45 -11.09
N PHE A 301 4.89 -15.86 -12.34
CA PHE A 301 4.19 -15.32 -13.50
C PHE A 301 2.67 -15.49 -13.39
N HIS A 302 2.21 -16.70 -13.05
CA HIS A 302 0.79 -16.98 -12.80
C HIS A 302 0.20 -16.11 -11.69
N GLY A 303 0.92 -15.97 -10.57
CA GLY A 303 0.52 -15.10 -9.47
C GLY A 303 0.38 -13.64 -9.89
N LEU A 304 1.30 -13.12 -10.71
CA LEU A 304 1.23 -11.75 -11.22
C LEU A 304 0.09 -11.54 -12.21
N VAL A 305 -0.15 -12.49 -13.12
CA VAL A 305 -1.31 -12.48 -14.03
C VAL A 305 -2.60 -12.42 -13.22
N THR A 306 -2.72 -13.28 -12.19
CA THR A 306 -3.86 -13.32 -11.27
C THR A 306 -4.05 -11.97 -10.56
N ILE A 307 -3.00 -11.39 -9.99
CA ILE A 307 -3.09 -10.09 -9.30
C ILE A 307 -3.54 -8.97 -10.25
N ILE A 308 -3.01 -8.89 -11.47
CA ILE A 308 -3.40 -7.83 -12.41
C ILE A 308 -4.85 -8.01 -12.85
N LEU A 309 -5.25 -9.23 -13.20
CA LEU A 309 -6.59 -9.51 -13.70
C LEU A 309 -7.66 -9.36 -12.62
N TYR A 310 -7.46 -9.95 -11.44
CA TYR A 310 -8.48 -9.94 -10.39
C TYR A 310 -8.38 -8.72 -9.46
N ASP A 311 -7.19 -8.41 -8.92
CA ASP A 311 -7.06 -7.33 -7.93
C ASP A 311 -7.12 -5.94 -8.57
N LYS A 312 -6.70 -5.80 -9.84
CA LYS A 312 -6.66 -4.50 -10.53
C LYS A 312 -7.83 -4.32 -11.50
N LEU A 313 -7.90 -5.15 -12.53
CA LEU A 313 -8.95 -5.06 -13.53
C LEU A 313 -10.31 -5.50 -12.96
N GLY A 314 -10.34 -6.59 -12.20
CA GLY A 314 -11.51 -7.15 -11.51
C GLY A 314 -12.22 -6.18 -10.58
N MET A 315 -11.42 -5.48 -9.78
CA MET A 315 -11.92 -4.46 -8.86
C MET A 315 -12.26 -3.12 -9.54
N GLY A 316 -12.06 -3.03 -10.86
CA GLY A 316 -12.39 -1.84 -11.66
C GLY A 316 -11.51 -0.63 -11.35
N TRP A 317 -10.24 -0.85 -10.99
CA TRP A 317 -9.29 0.23 -10.77
C TRP A 317 -9.02 1.00 -12.07
N GLN A 318 -9.06 2.33 -11.99
CA GLN A 318 -8.90 3.25 -13.13
C GLN A 318 -7.82 4.31 -12.89
N ASP A 319 -7.00 4.13 -11.85
CA ASP A 319 -5.86 5.00 -11.52
C ASP A 319 -4.67 4.79 -12.46
N HIS A 320 -4.70 3.74 -13.27
CA HIS A 320 -3.74 3.48 -14.34
C HIS A 320 -4.40 2.77 -15.53
N LEU A 321 -3.69 2.73 -16.67
CA LEU A 321 -4.10 1.98 -17.86
C LEU A 321 -3.72 0.49 -17.68
N TYR A 322 -4.41 -0.21 -16.77
CA TYR A 322 -4.06 -1.60 -16.44
C TYR A 322 -4.24 -2.58 -17.61
N VAL A 323 -5.17 -2.31 -18.54
CA VAL A 323 -5.32 -3.13 -19.75
C VAL A 323 -4.05 -3.06 -20.59
N ASP A 324 -3.54 -1.86 -20.86
CA ASP A 324 -2.29 -1.68 -21.62
C ASP A 324 -1.08 -2.20 -20.86
N LEU A 325 -1.02 -1.95 -19.55
CA LEU A 325 0.02 -2.50 -18.68
C LEU A 325 0.02 -4.03 -18.75
N PHE A 326 -1.15 -4.67 -18.68
CA PHE A 326 -1.29 -6.11 -18.76
C PHE A 326 -0.87 -6.65 -20.12
N LYS A 327 -1.31 -6.03 -21.22
CA LYS A 327 -0.92 -6.41 -22.59
C LYS A 327 0.59 -6.35 -22.77
N CYS A 328 1.23 -5.27 -22.31
CA CYS A 328 2.68 -5.13 -22.33
C CYS A 328 3.38 -6.18 -21.47
N PHE A 329 2.89 -6.42 -20.25
CA PHE A 329 3.42 -7.44 -19.34
C PHE A 329 3.32 -8.84 -19.94
N TRP A 330 2.16 -9.18 -20.51
CA TRP A 330 1.92 -10.46 -21.18
C TRP A 330 2.88 -10.63 -22.35
N ASN A 331 2.95 -9.67 -23.27
CA ASN A 331 3.84 -9.75 -24.42
C ASN A 331 5.33 -9.88 -24.05
N LEU A 332 5.73 -9.28 -22.93
CA LEU A 332 7.10 -9.35 -22.44
C LEU A 332 7.50 -10.78 -22.01
N LEU A 333 6.57 -11.56 -21.43
CA LEU A 333 6.88 -12.82 -20.76
C LEU A 333 6.17 -14.05 -21.35
N ALA A 334 5.15 -13.86 -22.19
CA ALA A 334 4.30 -14.93 -22.71
C ALA A 334 5.06 -15.98 -23.52
N ALA A 335 6.10 -15.59 -24.26
CA ALA A 335 6.92 -16.54 -25.02
C ALA A 335 7.54 -17.62 -24.12
N THR A 336 7.81 -17.29 -22.86
CA THR A 336 8.42 -18.19 -21.87
C THR A 336 7.36 -18.92 -21.05
N TYR A 337 6.30 -18.23 -20.60
CA TYR A 337 5.42 -18.76 -19.55
C TYR A 337 3.95 -18.97 -19.95
N ALA A 338 3.51 -18.56 -21.16
CA ALA A 338 2.09 -18.64 -21.54
C ALA A 338 1.53 -20.08 -21.51
N ALA A 339 2.36 -21.09 -21.79
CA ALA A 339 1.94 -22.49 -21.70
C ALA A 339 1.49 -22.89 -20.29
N TYR A 340 2.09 -22.31 -19.26
CA TYR A 340 1.71 -22.58 -17.88
C TYR A 340 0.32 -22.01 -17.56
N VAL A 341 0.06 -20.75 -17.95
CA VAL A 341 -1.24 -20.10 -17.75
C VAL A 341 -2.34 -20.78 -18.55
N ARG A 342 -2.06 -21.33 -19.74
CA ARG A 342 -3.03 -22.11 -20.53
C ARG A 342 -3.56 -23.36 -19.84
N ASN A 343 -2.82 -23.89 -18.86
CA ASN A 343 -3.28 -25.06 -18.10
C ASN A 343 -4.38 -24.68 -17.09
N ASP A 344 -4.46 -23.40 -16.71
CA ASP A 344 -5.52 -22.81 -15.92
C ASP A 344 -6.55 -22.19 -16.89
N LYS A 345 -7.58 -22.99 -17.24
CA LYS A 345 -8.56 -22.61 -18.27
C LYS A 345 -9.26 -21.29 -17.93
N ASP A 346 -9.64 -21.14 -16.67
CA ASP A 346 -10.44 -20.01 -16.19
C ASP A 346 -9.62 -18.72 -16.30
N LEU A 347 -8.36 -18.78 -15.86
CA LEU A 347 -7.41 -17.68 -15.99
C LEU A 347 -7.08 -17.38 -17.46
N TYR A 348 -6.93 -18.41 -18.29
CA TYR A 348 -6.57 -18.21 -19.69
C TYR A 348 -7.68 -17.53 -20.49
N VAL A 349 -8.95 -17.85 -20.22
CA VAL A 349 -10.10 -17.15 -20.83
C VAL A 349 -10.08 -15.65 -20.49
N LEU A 350 -9.73 -15.27 -19.25
CA LEU A 350 -9.52 -13.85 -18.90
C LEU A 350 -8.43 -13.20 -19.72
N VAL A 351 -7.31 -13.90 -19.83
CA VAL A 351 -6.15 -13.39 -20.55
C VAL A 351 -6.55 -13.09 -21.99
N GLU A 352 -7.17 -14.04 -22.68
CA GLU A 352 -7.61 -13.85 -24.07
C GLU A 352 -8.59 -12.69 -24.19
N TYR A 353 -9.60 -12.63 -23.31
CA TYR A 353 -10.56 -11.54 -23.29
C TYR A 353 -9.90 -10.17 -23.10
N VAL A 354 -8.97 -10.02 -22.13
CA VAL A 354 -8.25 -8.76 -21.91
C VAL A 354 -7.34 -8.41 -23.10
N LEU A 355 -6.67 -9.40 -23.70
CA LEU A 355 -5.81 -9.19 -24.86
C LEU A 355 -6.60 -8.68 -26.08
N GLU A 356 -7.81 -9.17 -26.27
CA GLU A 356 -8.72 -8.78 -27.36
C GLU A 356 -9.52 -7.50 -27.06
N SER A 357 -9.75 -7.18 -25.78
CA SER A 357 -10.54 -6.02 -25.37
C SER A 357 -9.94 -4.69 -25.85
N SER A 358 -10.80 -3.72 -26.18
CA SER A 358 -10.39 -2.32 -26.32
C SER A 358 -10.15 -1.68 -24.95
N GLU A 359 -9.62 -0.45 -24.89
CA GLU A 359 -9.26 0.24 -23.62
C GLU A 359 -10.38 0.28 -22.55
N ASP A 360 -11.64 0.07 -22.93
CA ASP A 360 -12.80 0.00 -22.05
C ASP A 360 -13.11 -1.44 -21.62
N PHE A 361 -12.25 -2.00 -20.76
CA PHE A 361 -12.51 -3.28 -20.11
C PHE A 361 -13.66 -3.14 -19.09
N ASP A 362 -14.77 -3.87 -19.32
CA ASP A 362 -15.87 -4.04 -18.37
C ASP A 362 -15.85 -5.45 -17.77
N MET A 363 -15.62 -5.52 -16.46
CA MET A 363 -15.59 -6.78 -15.73
C MET A 363 -16.94 -7.50 -15.76
N SER A 364 -18.05 -6.76 -15.84
CA SER A 364 -19.39 -7.35 -15.87
C SER A 364 -19.66 -8.12 -17.16
N GLU A 365 -19.12 -7.66 -18.29
CA GLU A 365 -19.19 -8.35 -19.57
C GLU A 365 -18.38 -9.65 -19.53
N TYR A 366 -17.20 -9.65 -18.93
CA TYR A 366 -16.45 -10.88 -18.72
C TYR A 366 -17.17 -11.87 -17.78
N LEU A 367 -17.77 -11.38 -16.68
CA LEU A 367 -18.50 -12.27 -15.77
C LEU A 367 -19.69 -12.93 -16.48
N HIS A 368 -20.30 -12.24 -17.43
CA HIS A 368 -21.31 -12.84 -18.31
C HIS A 368 -20.69 -13.95 -19.19
N LEU A 369 -19.55 -13.67 -19.83
CA LEU A 369 -18.82 -14.64 -20.66
C LEU A 369 -18.41 -15.89 -19.88
N LEU A 370 -17.95 -15.77 -18.63
CA LEU A 370 -17.65 -16.94 -17.79
C LEU A 370 -18.88 -17.80 -17.54
N ASN A 371 -20.00 -17.17 -17.17
CA ASN A 371 -21.23 -17.90 -16.88
C ASN A 371 -21.72 -18.67 -18.12
N GLU A 372 -21.56 -18.10 -19.31
CA GLU A 372 -21.82 -18.80 -20.58
C GLU A 372 -20.85 -19.96 -20.79
N TYR A 373 -19.55 -19.74 -20.62
CA TYR A 373 -18.51 -20.74 -20.86
C TYR A 373 -18.61 -21.98 -19.95
N PHE A 374 -19.08 -21.83 -18.70
CA PHE A 374 -19.26 -22.95 -17.77
C PHE A 374 -20.65 -23.59 -17.79
N SER A 375 -21.59 -23.04 -18.58
CA SER A 375 -22.94 -23.58 -18.72
C SER A 375 -23.06 -24.62 -19.85
N GLU A 376 -22.03 -24.78 -20.68
CA GLU A 376 -21.90 -25.79 -21.76
C GLU A 376 -21.05 -26.98 -21.30
#